data_AF-A0A392T4B2-F1
#
_entry.id   AF-A0A392T4B2-F1
#
_cell.length_a   1.000
_cell.length_b   1.000
_cell.length_c   1.000
_cell.angle_alpha   90.00
_cell.angle_beta   90.00
_cell.angle_gamma   90.00
#
_symmetry.space_group_name_H-M   'P 1'
#
loop_
_entity.id
_entity.type
_entity.pdbx_description
1 polymer ?
#
loop_
_entity_poly.entity_id
_entity_poly.type
_entity_poly.pdbx_seq_one_letter_code
_entity_poly.pdbx_strand_id
1 'polypeptide(L)' 'MHQCVSVVVSKGNDKWLCSGVYASPVYTARPALWEYLEDLSKDNVLPWLVIGDFNDILLPR' A
#
# COMPACT_ATOMS: atom_id res chain seq x y z
N MET A 1 1.00 -2.60 13.79
CA MET A 1 2.19 -3.02 13.02
C MET A 1 2.13 -2.28 11.69
N HIS A 2 3.11 -1.42 11.39
CA HIS A 2 3.08 -0.57 10.18
C HIS A 2 3.42 -1.43 8.96
N GLN A 3 2.39 -1.94 8.27
CA GLN A 3 2.52 -2.78 7.05
C GLN A 3 2.73 -1.95 5.77
N CYS A 4 2.71 -0.61 5.88
CA CYS A 4 2.85 0.31 4.77
C CYS A 4 3.54 1.61 5.23
N VAL A 5 4.40 2.14 4.38
CA VAL A 5 4.96 3.51 4.49
C VAL A 5 4.70 4.23 3.17
N SER A 6 4.18 5.44 3.25
CA SER A 6 3.87 6.25 2.07
C SER A 6 4.73 7.51 2.03
N VAL A 7 5.28 7.82 0.86
CA VAL A 7 6.07 9.02 0.60
C VAL A 7 5.57 9.73 -0.65
N VAL A 8 5.66 11.06 -0.67
CA VAL A 8 5.40 11.84 -1.88
C VAL A 8 6.72 12.04 -2.61
N VAL A 9 6.79 11.54 -3.84
CA VAL A 9 7.94 11.72 -4.73
C VAL A 9 7.64 12.89 -5.66
N SER A 10 8.57 13.84 -5.78
CA SER A 10 8.41 15.02 -6.64
C SER A 10 9.53 15.10 -7.67
N LYS A 11 9.19 15.40 -8.93
CA LYS A 11 10.15 15.67 -10.01
C LYS A 11 9.65 16.88 -10.82
N GLY A 12 10.23 18.04 -10.56
CA GLY A 12 9.70 19.30 -11.10
C GLY A 12 8.29 19.55 -10.57
N ASN A 13 7.33 19.72 -11.48
CA ASN A 13 5.91 19.92 -11.13
C ASN A 13 5.15 18.60 -10.93
N ASP A 14 5.73 17.46 -11.33
CA ASP A 14 5.08 16.17 -11.20
C ASP A 14 5.21 15.64 -9.77
N LYS A 15 4.10 15.13 -9.22
CA LYS A 15 4.05 14.52 -7.90
C LYS A 15 3.35 13.18 -7.96
N TRP A 16 3.93 12.20 -7.25
CA TRP A 16 3.41 10.85 -7.15
C TRP A 16 3.35 10.45 -5.68
N LEU A 17 2.28 9.76 -5.29
CA LEU A 17 2.28 9.03 -4.04
C LEU A 17 2.96 7.68 -4.30
N CYS A 18 3.92 7.31 -3.48
CA CYS A 18 4.56 6.00 -3.52
C CYS A 18 4.39 5.33 -2.16
N SER A 19 3.73 4.17 -2.15
CA SER A 19 3.49 3.36 -0.95
C SER A 19 4.32 2.09 -1.02
N GLY A 20 5.24 1.93 -0.06
CA GLY A 20 6.00 0.71 0.15
C GLY A 20 5.28 -0.19 1.14
N VAL A 21 5.01 -1.44 0.74
CA VAL A 21 4.23 -2.42 1.50
C VAL A 21 5.09 -3.59 1.95
N TYR A 22 4.88 -4.01 3.20
CA TYR A 22 5.27 -5.31 3.71
C TYR A 22 4.08 -5.87 4.49
N ALA A 23 3.23 -6.61 3.80
CA ALA A 23 1.99 -7.14 4.34
C ALA A 23 2.26 -8.29 5.32
N SER A 24 1.35 -8.51 6.25
CA SER A 24 1.47 -9.56 7.25
C SER A 24 1.44 -10.94 6.60
N PRO A 25 2.33 -11.87 6.98
CA PRO A 25 2.23 -13.27 6.58
C PRO A 25 1.01 -13.98 7.21
N VAL A 26 0.40 -13.38 8.24
CA VAL A 26 -0.81 -13.89 8.88
C VAL A 26 -2.03 -13.37 8.11
N TYR A 27 -2.74 -14.27 7.43
CA TYR A 27 -3.82 -13.90 6.52
C TYR A 27 -4.92 -13.05 7.17
N THR A 28 -5.24 -13.30 8.44
CA THR A 28 -6.27 -12.56 9.20
C THR A 28 -5.87 -11.12 9.52
N ALA A 29 -4.58 -10.78 9.46
CA ALA A 29 -4.08 -9.43 9.74
C ALA A 29 -3.92 -8.57 8.47
N ARG A 30 -4.09 -9.14 7.27
CA ARG A 30 -3.98 -8.41 6.01
C ARG A 30 -5.18 -7.54 5.64
N PRO A 31 -6.45 -7.89 5.96
CA PRO A 31 -7.59 -7.01 5.65
C PRO A 31 -7.40 -5.57 6.12
N ALA A 32 -6.79 -5.37 7.29
CA ALA A 32 -6.47 -4.04 7.81
C ALA A 32 -5.51 -3.22 6.93
N LEU A 33 -4.57 -3.87 6.23
CA LEU A 33 -3.73 -3.19 5.24
C LEU A 33 -4.56 -2.78 4.02
N TRP A 34 -5.43 -3.67 3.54
CA TRP A 34 -6.28 -3.39 2.38
C TRP A 34 -7.27 -2.26 2.64
N GLU A 35 -7.92 -2.25 3.80
CA GLU A 35 -8.79 -1.15 4.26
C GLU A 35 -8.01 0.18 4.30
N TYR A 36 -6.82 0.19 4.89
CA TYR A 36 -5.96 1.37 4.92
C TYR A 36 -5.59 1.87 3.51
N LEU A 37 -5.23 0.97 2.59
CA LEU A 37 -4.89 1.32 1.21
C LEU A 37 -6.13 1.84 0.46
N GLU A 38 -7.31 1.28 0.70
CA GLU A 38 -8.56 1.74 0.11
C GLU A 38 -8.92 3.16 0.58
N ASP A 39 -8.82 3.43 1.88
CA ASP A 39 -9.06 4.76 2.45
C ASP A 39 -8.05 5.78 1.91
N LEU A 40 -6.75 5.41 1.89
CA LEU A 40 -5.71 6.26 1.33
C LEU A 40 -5.99 6.61 -0.14
N SER A 41 -6.51 5.65 -0.93
CA SER A 41 -6.86 5.84 -2.34
C SER A 41 -7.98 6.86 -2.55
N LYS A 42 -8.94 6.93 -1.62
CA LYS A 42 -10.06 7.88 -1.66
C LYS A 42 -9.61 9.29 -1.26
N ASP A 43 -8.64 9.38 -0.35
CA ASP A 43 -8.18 10.62 0.25
C ASP A 43 -7.08 11.33 -0.56
N ASN A 44 -6.54 10.71 -1.61
CA ASN A 44 -5.46 11.29 -2.41
C ASN A 44 -5.82 11.38 -3.91
N VAL A 45 -5.38 12.46 -4.56
CA VAL A 45 -5.61 12.72 -5.99
C VAL A 45 -4.36 12.55 -6.85
N LEU A 46 -3.25 12.10 -6.27
CA LEU A 46 -1.99 11.94 -6.98
C LEU A 46 -1.98 10.61 -7.75
N PRO A 47 -1.28 10.53 -8.89
CA PRO A 47 -0.86 9.25 -9.44
C PRO A 47 -0.19 8.41 -8.34
N TRP A 48 -0.71 7.21 -8.12
CA TRP A 48 -0.34 6.38 -6.99
C TRP A 48 0.34 5.09 -7.44
N LEU A 49 1.54 4.85 -6.90
CA LEU A 49 2.29 3.62 -7.05
C LEU A 49 2.31 2.88 -5.72
N VAL A 50 1.84 1.63 -5.71
CA VAL A 50 1.93 0.73 -4.54
C VAL A 50 2.85 -0.42 -4.90
N ILE A 51 3.90 -0.63 -4.12
CA ILE A 51 4.93 -1.64 -4.38
C ILE A 51 5.37 -2.33 -3.09
N GLY A 52 5.83 -3.57 -3.20
CA GLY A 52 6.42 -4.31 -2.09
C GLY A 52 5.99 -5.77 -2.05
N ASP A 53 6.06 -6.36 -0.86
CA ASP A 53 5.63 -7.73 -0.61
C ASP A 53 4.24 -7.73 0.01
N PHE A 54 3.25 -8.13 -0.78
CA PHE A 54 1.85 -8.24 -0.34
C PHE A 54 1.54 -9.54 0.41
N ASN A 55 2.52 -10.45 0.50
CA ASN A 55 2.36 -11.78 1.08
C ASN A 55 1.11 -12.50 0.55
N ASP A 56 0.79 -12.32 -0.75
CA ASP A 56 -0.43 -12.86 -1.35
C ASP A 56 -0.52 -14.38 -1.21
N ILE A 57 -1.71 -14.88 -0.87
CA ILE A 57 -1.95 -16.32 -0.82
C ILE A 57 -2.49 -16.72 -2.18
N LEU A 58 -1.60 -17.22 -3.04
CA LEU A 58 -1.94 -17.66 -4.40
C LEU A 58 -2.84 -18.91 -4.39
N LEU A 59 -2.73 -19.75 -3.35
CA LEU A 59 -3.55 -20.94 -3.16
C LEU A 59 -3.86 -21.11 -1.66
N PRO A 60 -5.13 -21.30 -1.26
CA PRO A 60 -5.43 -21.74 0.09
C PRO A 60 -4.78 -23.12 0.31
N ARG A 61 -4.19 -23.32 1.50
CA ARG A 61 -3.83 -24.67 1.96
C ARG A 61 -5.08 -25.44 2.36
#